data_AF-A0A3M3ES45-F1
#
_entry.id   AF-A0A3M3ES45-F1
#
_cell.length_a   1.000
_cell.length_b   1.000
_cell.length_c   1.000
_cell.angle_alpha   90.00
_cell.angle_beta   90.00
_cell.angle_gamma   90.00
#
_symmetry.space_group_name_H-M   'P 1'
#
loop_
_entity.id
_entity.type
_entity.pdbx_description
1 polymer ?
#
loop_
_entity_poly.entity_id
_entity_poly.type
_entity_poly.pdbx_seq_one_letter_code
_entity_poly.pdbx_strand_id
1 'polypeptide(L)' 'MSPNLADLYSDYIACLNAQDWANLGHFVHPDVVHNAKPLGLHGYRSMLEADYRAIPDLRFAIAFLVIDPPKLAARLVRGW' A
#
# COMPACT_ATOMS: atom_id res chain seq x y z
N MET A 1 -15.70 -16.46 -2.32
CA MET A 1 -15.91 -15.05 -2.71
C MET A 1 -14.56 -14.37 -2.68
N SER A 2 -14.10 -13.81 -3.80
CA SER A 2 -12.88 -13.01 -3.80
C SER A 2 -13.08 -11.79 -2.87
N PRO A 3 -12.10 -11.43 -2.02
CA PRO A 3 -12.22 -10.24 -1.19
C PRO A 3 -12.52 -9.03 -2.08
N ASN A 4 -13.39 -8.15 -1.60
CA ASN A 4 -13.69 -6.89 -2.27
C ASN A 4 -12.40 -6.07 -2.36
N LEU A 5 -11.98 -5.70 -3.59
CA LEU A 5 -10.72 -5.01 -3.83
C LEU A 5 -10.69 -3.62 -3.15
N ALA A 6 -11.85 -2.99 -2.95
CA ALA A 6 -11.98 -1.75 -2.19
C ALA A 6 -11.56 -1.92 -0.72
N ASP A 7 -12.07 -2.99 -0.09
CA ASP A 7 -11.83 -3.29 1.32
C ASP A 7 -10.37 -3.70 1.51
N LEU A 8 -9.86 -4.60 0.64
CA LEU A 8 -8.46 -5.02 0.66
C LEU A 8 -7.49 -3.83 0.54
N TYR A 9 -7.78 -2.88 -0.36
CA TYR A 9 -6.93 -1.71 -0.53
C TYR A 9 -7.06 -0.72 0.65
N SER A 10 -8.25 -0.61 1.25
CA SER A 10 -8.45 0.23 2.44
C SER A 10 -7.70 -0.31 3.66
N ASP A 11 -7.74 -1.63 3.87
CA ASP A 11 -6.99 -2.31 4.94
C ASP A 11 -5.48 -2.23 4.72
N TYR A 12 -5.03 -2.32 3.46
CA TYR A 12 -3.64 -2.07 3.09
C TYR A 12 -3.20 -0.64 3.46
N ILE A 13 -4.00 0.39 3.14
CA ILE A 13 -3.70 1.78 3.53
C ILE A 13 -3.69 1.95 5.05
N ALA A 14 -4.58 1.27 5.78
CA ALA A 14 -4.58 1.27 7.24
C ALA A 14 -3.30 0.64 7.81
N CYS A 15 -2.87 -0.49 7.27
CA CYS A 15 -1.60 -1.16 7.60
C CYS A 15 -0.40 -0.24 7.36
N LEU A 16 -0.35 0.46 6.21
CA LEU A 16 0.70 1.43 5.93
C LEU A 16 0.73 2.58 6.94
N ASN A 17 -0.43 3.19 7.24
CA ASN A 17 -0.53 4.32 8.16
C ASN A 17 -0.19 3.94 9.61
N ALA A 18 -0.40 2.68 10.00
CA ALA A 18 0.00 2.14 11.30
C ALA A 18 1.47 1.68 11.34
N GLN A 19 2.18 1.71 10.21
CA GLN A 19 3.53 1.15 10.06
C GLN A 19 3.60 -0.33 10.47
N ASP A 20 2.53 -1.09 10.20
CA ASP A 20 2.39 -2.48 10.61
C ASP A 20 3.10 -3.42 9.62
N TRP A 21 4.43 -3.36 9.63
CA TRP A 21 5.29 -4.10 8.71
C TRP A 21 5.21 -5.62 8.86
N ALA A 22 4.73 -6.10 10.02
CA ALA A 22 4.53 -7.54 10.26
C ALA A 22 3.36 -8.08 9.41
N ASN A 23 2.32 -7.26 9.21
CA ASN A 23 1.13 -7.65 8.45
C ASN A 23 1.15 -7.23 6.97
N LEU A 24 2.17 -6.50 6.51
CA LEU A 24 2.29 -6.03 5.13
C LEU A 24 2.19 -7.16 4.10
N GLY A 25 2.70 -8.35 4.43
CA GLY A 25 2.66 -9.54 3.56
C GLY A 25 1.25 -10.08 3.28
N HIS A 26 0.23 -9.67 4.04
CA HIS A 26 -1.16 -10.02 3.74
C HIS A 26 -1.72 -9.24 2.53
N PHE A 27 -1.13 -8.08 2.23
CA PHE A 27 -1.61 -7.17 1.19
C PHE A 27 -0.69 -7.13 -0.03
N VAL A 28 0.61 -7.38 0.18
CA VAL A 28 1.64 -7.26 -0.85
C VAL A 28 2.22 -8.62 -1.18
N HIS A 29 2.16 -9.00 -2.46
CA HIS A 29 2.70 -10.27 -2.94
C HIS A 29 4.23 -10.38 -2.72
N PRO A 30 4.77 -11.56 -2.37
CA PRO A 30 6.21 -11.78 -2.19
C PRO A 30 7.08 -11.27 -3.34
N ASP A 31 6.58 -11.36 -4.58
CA ASP A 31 7.25 -10.95 -5.82
C ASP A 31 6.80 -9.59 -6.37
N VAL A 32 6.37 -8.66 -5.51
CA VAL A 32 5.85 -7.35 -5.94
C VAL A 32 6.82 -6.59 -6.85
N VAL A 33 6.26 -6.02 -7.92
CA VAL A 33 6.94 -5.12 -8.86
C VAL A 33 6.40 -3.71 -8.65
N HIS A 34 7.30 -2.77 -8.36
CA HIS A 34 6.97 -1.35 -8.20
C HIS A 34 7.72 -0.54 -9.25
N ASN A 35 7.00 0.26 -10.06
CA ASN A 35 7.58 1.07 -11.14
C ASN A 35 8.53 0.26 -12.06
N ALA A 36 8.07 -0.90 -12.52
CA ALA A 36 8.81 -1.86 -13.33
C ALA A 36 10.07 -2.49 -12.66
N LYS A 37 10.29 -2.26 -11.35
CA LYS A 37 11.38 -2.88 -10.59
C LYS A 37 10.84 -4.03 -9.73
N PRO A 38 11.35 -5.26 -9.88
CA PRO A 38 10.99 -6.38 -9.00
C PRO A 38 11.67 -6.18 -7.64
N LEU A 39 10.95 -5.63 -6.68
CA LEU A 39 11.49 -5.35 -5.35
C LEU A 39 11.32 -6.55 -4.40
N GLY A 40 10.28 -7.34 -4.64
CA GLY A 40 9.77 -8.30 -3.67
C GLY A 40 9.31 -7.63 -2.37
N LEU A 41 8.72 -8.42 -1.47
CA LEU A 41 8.12 -7.89 -0.24
C LEU A 41 9.14 -7.14 0.64
N HIS A 42 10.36 -7.67 0.76
CA HIS A 42 11.41 -7.05 1.56
C HIS A 42 11.88 -5.70 0.99
N GLY A 43 12.07 -5.61 -0.33
CA GLY A 43 12.46 -4.36 -0.99
C GLY A 43 11.35 -3.32 -0.93
N TYR A 44 10.10 -3.76 -1.09
CA TYR A 44 8.92 -2.89 -0.97
C TYR A 44 8.77 -2.32 0.43
N ARG A 45 8.95 -3.15 1.47
CA ARG A 45 8.98 -2.69 2.87
C ARG A 45 10.10 -1.67 3.11
N SER A 46 11.32 -1.95 2.64
CA SER A 46 12.47 -1.07 2.82
C SER A 46 12.25 0.32 2.19
N MET A 47 11.57 0.37 1.05
CA MET A 47 11.15 1.62 0.39
C MET A 47 10.19 2.41 1.28
N LEU A 48 9.13 1.77 1.79
CA LEU A 48 8.15 2.43 2.67
C LEU A 48 8.78 2.93 3.97
N GLU A 49 9.64 2.13 4.60
CA GLU A 49 10.38 2.55 5.79
C GLU A 49 11.27 3.78 5.51
N ALA A 50 11.85 3.89 4.32
CA ALA A 50 12.61 5.07 3.92
C ALA A 50 11.71 6.29 3.74
N ASP A 51 10.53 6.14 3.16
CA ASP A 51 9.54 7.20 3.00
C ASP A 51 9.10 7.77 4.37
N TYR A 52 8.81 6.90 5.34
CA TYR A 52 8.46 7.31 6.72
C TYR A 52 9.63 7.97 7.47
N ARG A 53 10.88 7.55 7.22
CA ARG A 53 12.06 8.25 7.77
C ARG A 53 12.23 9.64 7.18
N ALA A 54 11.94 9.81 5.89
CA ALA A 54 12.06 11.10 5.20
C ALA A 54 10.89 12.04 5.52
N ILE A 55 9.70 11.50 5.77
CA ILE A 55 8.46 12.24 6.04
C ILE A 55 7.81 11.61 7.29
N PRO A 56 8.19 12.03 8.51
CA PRO A 56 7.73 11.39 9.75
C PRO A 56 6.20 11.44 9.98
N ASP A 57 5.53 12.43 9.43
CA ASP A 57 4.09 12.65 9.47
C ASP A 57 3.36 12.14 8.21
N LEU A 58 4.03 11.30 7.41
CA LEU A 58 3.43 10.71 6.22
C LEU A 58 2.15 9.97 6.60
N ARG A 59 1.04 10.33 5.95
CA ARG A 59 -0.24 9.65 6.08
C ARG A 59 -0.89 9.59 4.72
N PHE A 60 -1.27 8.38 4.32
CA PHE A 60 -2.00 8.13 3.10
C PHE A 60 -3.50 8.25 3.38
N ALA A 61 -4.19 9.11 2.63
CA ALA A 61 -5.64 9.20 2.65
C ALA A 61 -6.19 8.89 1.24
N ILE A 62 -7.17 7.99 1.18
CA ILE A 62 -7.85 7.65 -0.07
C ILE A 62 -8.85 8.75 -0.38
N ALA A 63 -8.63 9.49 -1.46
CA ALA A 63 -9.59 10.48 -1.93
C ALA A 63 -10.61 9.90 -2.90
N PHE A 64 -10.21 8.91 -3.72
CA PHE A 64 -11.07 8.25 -4.68
C PHE A 64 -10.46 6.92 -5.17
N LEU A 65 -11.32 5.94 -5.48
CA LEU A 65 -10.93 4.64 -6.05
C LEU A 65 -11.73 4.35 -7.32
N VAL A 66 -11.08 3.72 -8.30
CA VAL A 66 -11.71 3.07 -9.46
C VAL A 66 -11.34 1.60 -9.42
N ILE A 67 -12.33 0.72 -9.58
CA ILE A 67 -12.14 -0.74 -9.54
C ILE A 67 -12.61 -1.33 -10.87
N ASP A 68 -11.71 -2.02 -11.55
CA ASP A 68 -11.95 -2.82 -12.75
C ASP A 68 -11.21 -4.15 -12.57
N PRO A 69 -11.84 -5.16 -11.91
CA PRO A 69 -11.14 -6.35 -11.46
C PRO A 69 -10.35 -7.04 -12.58
N PRO A 70 -9.09 -7.43 -12.34
CA PRO A 70 -8.42 -7.51 -11.03
C PRO A 70 -7.68 -6.22 -10.62
N LYS A 71 -7.92 -5.10 -11.31
CA LYS A 71 -7.16 -3.86 -11.17
C LYS A 71 -7.93 -2.83 -10.33
N LEU A 72 -7.16 -1.99 -9.65
CA LEU A 72 -7.64 -0.81 -8.95
C LEU A 72 -6.71 0.36 -9.26
N ALA A 73 -7.30 1.55 -9.37
CA ALA A 73 -6.57 2.81 -9.39
C ALA A 73 -7.03 3.66 -8.19
N ALA A 74 -6.09 4.32 -7.53
CA ALA A 74 -6.36 5.15 -6.37
C ALA A 74 -5.80 6.55 -6.56
N ARG A 75 -6.59 7.57 -6.17
CA ARG A 75 -6.08 8.90 -5.89
C ARG A 75 -5.79 9.00 -4.39
N LEU A 76 -4.51 9.11 -4.04
CA LEU A 76 -4.08 9.33 -2.67
C LEU A 76 -3.77 10.80 -2.44
N VAL A 77 -4.10 11.30 -1.26
CA VAL A 77 -3.72 12.63 -0.78
C VAL A 77 -2.97 12.48 0.55
N ARG A 78 -2.17 13.50 0.90
CA ARG A 78 -1.56 13.55 2.24
C ARG A 78 -2.67 13.84 3.24
N GLY A 79 -2.88 12.93 4.19
CA GLY A 79 -3.83 13.16 5.28
C GLY A 79 -3.35 14.33 6.13
N TRP A 80 -4.23 15.29 6.39
CA TRP A 80 -4.01 16.40 7.33
C TRP A 80 -4.47 15.99 8.73
#